data_AF-A0A9P8DV95-F1
#
_entry.id   AF-A0A9P8DV95-F1
#
_cell.length_a   1.000
_cell.length_b   1.000
_cell.length_c   1.000
_cell.angle_alpha   90.00
_cell.angle_beta   90.00
_cell.angle_gamma   90.00
#
_symmetry.space_group_name_H-M   'P 1'
#
loop_
_entity.id
_entity.type
_entity.pdbx_description
1 polymer ?
#
loop_
_entity_poly.entity_id
_entity_poly.type
_entity_poly.pdbx_seq_one_letter_code
_entity_poly.pdbx_strand_id
1 'polypeptide(L)'
;ETVQDTTHPSRKRRVEFGVADAKLAALYNDLSDDVKATRLKAAADLIRTLADADSEALDKSLTRLIRGLCSSRKAARSGFSVALIEILKLTTKSPATGVEGVNLTLPAIIDRIVSITQPEEQSNNKERRDHLTGRCFGFKSLIQSQLLFAKDASVAQWEQVLDHIFKLATETTWLRRECGVTLYETLATLTQIKDLDIEYVNLLVQRLEPFKLSKTPEGLAIWLTTSTLFPDAKLPKGVWNHNDPLSSKERGTVAKILRDN
;
A
#
# COMPACT_ATOMS: atom_id res chain seq x y z
N GLU A 1 -19.76 23.25 47.17
CA GLU A 1 -19.24 21.97 47.64
C GLU A 1 -18.41 21.34 46.53
N THR A 2 -17.09 21.36 46.68
CA THR A 2 -16.15 20.68 45.79
C THR A 2 -16.14 19.20 46.18
N VAL A 3 -16.84 18.36 45.41
CA VAL A 3 -16.77 16.91 45.57
C VAL A 3 -15.33 16.48 45.31
N GLN A 4 -14.59 16.13 46.37
CA GLN A 4 -13.26 15.56 46.24
C GLN A 4 -13.40 14.20 45.54
N ASP A 5 -12.82 14.08 44.35
CA ASP A 5 -12.72 12.83 43.59
C ASP A 5 -11.83 11.86 44.39
N THR A 6 -12.45 10.96 45.16
CA THR A 6 -11.80 9.96 46.02
C THR A 6 -11.30 8.73 45.24
N THR A 7 -11.31 8.78 43.91
CA THR A 7 -10.94 7.64 43.08
C THR A 7 -9.43 7.40 43.14
N HIS A 8 -9.03 6.20 43.58
CA HIS A 8 -7.62 5.81 43.65
C HIS A 8 -6.92 5.99 42.28
N PRO A 9 -5.70 6.58 42.23
CA PRO A 9 -5.02 6.92 40.97
C PRO A 9 -4.93 5.75 39.97
N SER A 10 -4.68 4.53 40.46
CA SER A 10 -4.63 3.32 39.63
C SER A 10 -5.98 2.94 39.00
N ARG A 11 -7.10 3.17 39.72
CA ARG A 11 -8.45 2.91 39.22
C ARG A 11 -8.85 3.96 38.18
N LYS A 12 -8.53 5.23 38.45
CA LYS A 12 -8.72 6.33 37.51
C LYS A 12 -7.96 6.09 36.20
N ARG A 13 -6.68 5.72 36.30
CA ARG A 13 -5.83 5.38 35.15
C ARG A 13 -6.38 4.19 34.34
N ARG A 14 -6.87 3.13 35.00
CA ARG A 14 -7.48 1.97 34.31
C ARG A 14 -8.77 2.32 33.56
N VAL A 15 -9.59 3.21 34.12
CA VAL A 15 -10.81 3.71 33.46
C VAL A 15 -10.46 4.60 32.27
N GLU A 16 -9.49 5.50 32.43
CA GLU A 16 -8.99 6.34 31.34
C GLU A 16 -8.42 5.52 30.17
N PHE A 17 -7.60 4.49 30.45
CA PHE A 17 -7.14 3.55 29.43
C PHE A 17 -8.30 2.83 28.73
N GLY A 18 -9.29 2.35 29.47
CA GLY A 18 -10.47 1.69 28.88
C GLY A 18 -11.29 2.61 27.97
N VAL A 19 -11.40 3.90 28.31
CA VAL A 19 -12.10 4.90 27.50
C VAL A 19 -11.31 5.24 26.22
N ALA A 20 -9.98 5.37 26.32
CA ALA A 20 -9.12 5.60 25.16
C ALA A 20 -9.17 4.43 24.17
N ASP A 21 -9.10 3.19 24.67
CA ASP A 21 -9.22 1.97 23.86
C ASP A 21 -10.60 1.87 23.19
N ALA A 22 -11.68 2.21 23.91
CA ALA A 22 -13.03 2.24 23.35
C ALA A 22 -13.17 3.29 22.23
N LYS A 23 -12.55 4.47 22.41
CA LYS A 23 -12.53 5.52 21.38
C LYS A 23 -11.79 5.05 20.12
N LEU A 24 -10.60 4.45 20.27
CA LEU A 24 -9.86 3.89 19.13
C LEU A 24 -10.64 2.78 18.44
N ALA A 25 -11.27 1.89 19.19
CA ALA A 25 -12.12 0.83 18.65
C ALA A 25 -13.29 1.39 17.82
N ALA A 26 -13.95 2.45 18.29
CA ALA A 26 -15.00 3.14 17.56
C ALA A 26 -14.46 3.72 16.24
N LEU A 27 -13.32 4.41 16.28
CA LEU A 27 -12.68 4.95 15.07
C LEU A 27 -12.35 3.84 14.05
N TYR A 28 -11.81 2.70 14.49
CA TYR A 28 -11.54 1.56 13.60
C TYR A 28 -12.81 0.96 12.99
N ASN A 29 -13.93 0.95 13.73
CA ASN A 29 -15.20 0.52 13.18
C ASN A 29 -15.71 1.49 12.11
N ASP A 30 -15.57 2.79 12.36
CA ASP A 30 -16.02 3.86 11.45
C ASP A 30 -15.18 3.94 10.17
N LEU A 31 -13.92 3.49 10.19
CA LEU A 31 -13.13 3.28 8.96
C LEU A 31 -13.77 2.24 8.02
N SER A 32 -14.64 1.37 8.54
CA SER A 32 -15.36 0.36 7.78
C SER A 32 -16.80 0.74 7.45
N ASP A 33 -17.21 1.97 7.75
CA ASP A 33 -18.55 2.47 7.48
C ASP A 33 -18.80 2.63 5.98
N ASP A 34 -20.03 2.39 5.50
CA ASP A 34 -20.37 2.52 4.09
C ASP A 34 -20.40 3.97 3.60
N VAL A 35 -20.59 4.94 4.51
CA VAL A 35 -20.61 6.38 4.21
C VAL A 35 -19.17 6.90 4.12
N LYS A 36 -18.80 7.42 2.94
CA LYS A 36 -17.45 7.98 2.68
C LYS A 36 -17.08 9.09 3.67
N ALA A 37 -18.03 9.99 3.99
CA ALA A 37 -17.79 11.09 4.92
C ALA A 37 -17.42 10.58 6.33
N THR A 38 -18.11 9.54 6.82
CA THR A 38 -17.81 8.89 8.10
C THR A 38 -16.40 8.31 8.10
N ARG A 39 -16.03 7.57 7.04
CA ARG A 39 -14.67 7.01 6.93
C ARG A 39 -13.57 8.08 6.93
N LEU A 40 -13.76 9.16 6.17
CA LEU A 40 -12.78 10.25 6.10
C LEU A 40 -12.65 10.98 7.44
N LYS A 41 -13.78 11.21 8.12
CA LYS A 41 -13.77 11.79 9.46
C LYS A 41 -13.04 10.88 10.47
N ALA A 42 -13.35 9.59 10.45
CA ALA A 42 -12.70 8.61 11.33
C ALA A 42 -11.19 8.51 11.08
N ALA A 43 -10.75 8.53 9.82
CA ALA A 43 -9.33 8.58 9.48
C ALA A 43 -8.67 9.85 10.04
N ALA A 44 -9.27 11.02 9.84
CA ALA A 44 -8.76 12.28 10.36
C ALA A 44 -8.68 12.30 11.90
N ASP A 45 -9.72 11.82 12.58
CA ASP A 45 -9.77 11.75 14.05
C ASP A 45 -8.78 10.73 14.62
N LEU A 46 -8.54 9.62 13.92
CA LEU A 46 -7.52 8.63 14.26
C LEU A 46 -6.12 9.24 14.14
N ILE A 47 -5.81 9.94 13.04
CA ILE A 47 -4.52 10.60 12.84
C ILE A 47 -4.26 11.62 13.95
N ARG A 48 -5.26 12.45 14.29
CA ARG A 48 -5.14 13.41 15.42
C ARG A 48 -4.89 12.72 16.74
N THR A 49 -5.56 11.59 16.99
CA THR A 49 -5.38 10.82 18.22
C THR A 49 -3.98 10.18 18.28
N LEU A 50 -3.42 9.78 17.14
CA LEU A 50 -2.10 9.14 17.06
C LEU A 50 -0.92 10.12 16.94
N ALA A 51 -1.18 11.40 16.68
CA ALA A 51 -0.13 12.42 16.59
C ALA A 51 0.66 12.59 17.90
N ASP A 52 -0.02 12.43 19.04
CA ASP A 52 0.56 12.54 20.38
C ASP A 52 0.66 11.17 21.09
N ALA A 53 0.46 10.07 20.36
CA ALA A 53 0.49 8.74 20.93
C ALA A 53 1.92 8.25 21.18
N ASP A 54 2.08 7.39 22.19
CA ASP A 54 3.35 6.71 22.41
C ASP A 54 3.66 5.69 21.31
N SER A 55 4.90 5.20 21.31
CA SER A 55 5.40 4.23 20.35
C SER A 55 4.58 2.93 20.31
N GLU A 56 4.15 2.45 21.47
CA GLU A 56 3.37 1.21 21.58
C GLU A 56 1.99 1.35 20.94
N ALA A 57 1.30 2.47 21.18
CA ALA A 57 0.01 2.78 20.60
C ALA A 57 0.10 2.97 19.08
N LEU A 58 1.16 3.62 18.59
CA LEU A 58 1.42 3.76 17.15
C LEU A 58 1.66 2.40 16.49
N ASP A 59 2.48 1.54 17.10
CA ASP A 59 2.78 0.19 16.61
C ASP A 59 1.54 -0.70 16.53
N LYS A 60 0.73 -0.72 17.61
CA LYS A 60 -0.56 -1.41 17.66
C LYS A 60 -1.50 -0.91 16.57
N SER A 61 -1.53 0.40 16.35
CA SER A 61 -2.39 1.03 15.37
C SER A 61 -2.00 0.66 13.95
N LEU A 62 -0.71 0.70 13.60
CA LEU A 62 -0.21 0.23 12.30
C LEU A 62 -0.59 -1.23 12.04
N THR A 63 -0.39 -2.09 13.03
CA THR A 63 -0.78 -3.50 12.94
C THR A 63 -2.29 -3.64 12.69
N ARG A 64 -3.11 -2.85 13.39
CA ARG A 64 -4.57 -2.88 13.24
C ARG A 64 -5.01 -2.38 11.87
N LEU A 65 -4.37 -1.33 11.37
CA LEU A 65 -4.65 -0.74 10.06
C LEU A 65 -4.36 -1.75 8.93
N ILE A 66 -3.20 -2.41 8.97
CA ILE A 66 -2.83 -3.44 7.97
C ILE A 66 -3.80 -4.64 8.05
N ARG A 67 -4.15 -5.11 9.26
CA ARG A 67 -5.17 -6.16 9.42
C ARG A 67 -6.54 -5.74 8.86
N GLY A 68 -6.89 -4.46 9.00
CA GLY A 68 -8.13 -3.90 8.45
C GLY A 68 -8.24 -4.01 6.93
N LEU A 69 -7.11 -4.01 6.20
CA LEU A 69 -7.07 -4.22 4.75
C LEU A 69 -7.46 -5.65 4.34
N CYS A 70 -7.32 -6.61 5.25
CA CYS A 70 -7.80 -7.99 5.07
C CYS A 70 -9.29 -8.15 5.41
N SER A 71 -10.02 -7.08 5.74
CA SER A 71 -11.44 -7.18 6.06
C SER A 71 -12.28 -7.43 4.82
N SER A 72 -13.26 -8.34 4.94
CA SER A 72 -14.28 -8.59 3.90
C SER A 72 -15.40 -7.54 3.86
N ARG A 73 -15.42 -6.56 4.79
CA ARG A 73 -16.43 -5.48 4.80
C ARG A 73 -16.22 -4.58 3.56
N LYS A 74 -17.29 -4.33 2.82
CA LYS A 74 -17.29 -3.70 1.49
C LYS A 74 -16.50 -2.39 1.41
N ALA A 75 -16.52 -1.58 2.47
CA ALA A 75 -15.86 -0.27 2.52
C ALA A 75 -14.55 -0.23 3.34
N ALA A 76 -14.25 -1.27 4.12
CA ALA A 76 -13.15 -1.28 5.08
C ALA A 76 -11.80 -0.97 4.42
N ARG A 77 -11.47 -1.66 3.33
CA ARG A 77 -10.20 -1.48 2.62
C ARG A 77 -9.93 -0.03 2.27
N SER A 78 -10.96 0.70 1.82
CA SER A 78 -10.81 2.12 1.45
C SER A 78 -10.51 3.01 2.66
N GLY A 79 -11.23 2.84 3.78
CA GLY A 79 -11.00 3.67 4.97
C GLY A 79 -9.68 3.34 5.66
N PHE A 80 -9.38 2.05 5.81
CA PHE A 80 -8.12 1.59 6.38
C PHE A 80 -6.90 2.02 5.53
N SER A 81 -6.99 1.97 4.20
CA SER A 81 -5.91 2.49 3.33
C SER A 81 -5.67 3.97 3.53
N VAL A 82 -6.73 4.80 3.57
CA VAL A 82 -6.57 6.25 3.79
C VAL A 82 -5.88 6.53 5.12
N ALA A 83 -6.32 5.89 6.20
CA ALA A 83 -5.68 6.05 7.50
C ALA A 83 -4.22 5.55 7.49
N LEU A 84 -3.95 4.40 6.87
CA LEU A 84 -2.59 3.85 6.79
C LEU A 84 -1.65 4.77 6.00
N ILE A 85 -2.08 5.31 4.86
CA ILE A 85 -1.29 6.25 4.04
C ILE A 85 -0.85 7.44 4.89
N GLU A 86 -1.78 8.06 5.61
CA GLU A 86 -1.48 9.25 6.41
C GLU A 86 -0.60 8.95 7.61
N ILE A 87 -0.79 7.81 8.29
CA ILE A 87 0.11 7.40 9.37
C ILE A 87 1.51 7.12 8.83
N LEU A 88 1.65 6.47 7.68
CA LEU A 88 2.96 6.28 7.03
C LEU A 88 3.58 7.62 6.60
N LYS A 89 2.78 8.62 6.23
CA LYS A 89 3.30 9.97 5.93
C LYS A 89 3.87 10.68 7.17
N LEU A 90 3.35 10.40 8.37
CA LEU A 90 3.92 10.95 9.60
C LEU A 90 5.36 10.46 9.83
N THR A 91 5.73 9.30 9.28
CA THR A 91 7.08 8.70 9.43
C THR A 91 8.10 9.24 8.43
N THR A 92 7.70 10.10 7.49
CA THR A 92 8.56 10.62 6.40
C THR A 92 9.75 11.44 6.87
N LYS A 93 9.77 11.90 8.14
CA LYS A 93 10.90 12.63 8.73
C LYS A 93 12.12 11.74 9.02
N SER A 94 11.97 10.41 9.06
CA SER A 94 13.08 9.46 9.27
C SER A 94 12.80 8.06 8.69
N PRO A 95 12.76 7.90 7.36
CA PRO A 95 12.50 6.60 6.72
C PRO A 95 13.58 5.54 7.01
N ALA A 96 14.82 5.98 7.27
CA ALA A 96 15.97 5.12 7.51
C ALA A 96 16.15 4.67 8.97
N THR A 97 15.72 5.51 9.93
CA THR A 97 15.93 5.29 11.38
C THR A 97 14.63 4.99 12.13
N GLY A 98 13.46 5.24 11.51
CA GLY A 98 12.16 5.06 12.13
C GLY A 98 11.79 6.21 13.07
N VAL A 99 10.85 5.94 13.99
CA VAL A 99 10.46 6.85 15.07
C VAL A 99 10.98 6.26 16.38
N GLU A 100 11.38 7.10 17.35
CA GLU A 100 11.86 6.61 18.64
C GLU A 100 10.86 5.61 19.26
N GLY A 101 11.33 4.40 19.54
CA GLY A 101 10.50 3.31 20.09
C GLY A 101 9.65 2.52 19.09
N VAL A 102 9.58 2.88 17.80
CA VAL A 102 8.90 2.09 16.75
C VAL A 102 9.77 1.93 15.52
N ASN A 103 10.06 0.69 15.14
CA ASN A 103 10.78 0.39 13.90
C ASN A 103 9.87 0.62 12.68
N LEU A 104 9.88 1.86 12.18
CA LEU A 104 9.15 2.31 10.99
C LEU A 104 10.06 2.49 9.78
N THR A 105 11.15 1.73 9.74
CA THR A 105 12.01 1.66 8.57
C THR A 105 11.26 0.99 7.42
N LEU A 106 11.59 1.36 6.17
CA LEU A 106 10.97 0.74 4.99
C LEU A 106 11.01 -0.80 5.00
N PRO A 107 12.16 -1.46 5.30
CA PRO A 107 12.20 -2.92 5.41
C PRO A 107 11.21 -3.46 6.46
N ALA A 108 11.15 -2.86 7.65
CA ALA A 108 10.24 -3.30 8.71
C ALA A 108 8.75 -3.13 8.32
N ILE A 109 8.41 -2.07 7.59
CA ILE A 109 7.06 -1.85 7.08
C ILE A 109 6.71 -2.90 6.02
N ILE A 110 7.62 -3.17 5.08
CA ILE A 110 7.42 -4.20 4.04
C ILE A 110 7.20 -5.57 4.68
N ASP A 111 8.08 -5.97 5.60
CA ASP A 111 7.99 -7.25 6.31
C ASP A 111 6.70 -7.35 7.10
N ARG A 112 6.26 -6.26 7.74
CA ARG A 112 5.00 -6.21 8.48
C ARG A 112 3.79 -6.36 7.56
N ILE A 113 3.77 -5.70 6.41
CA ILE A 113 2.71 -5.87 5.40
C ILE A 113 2.67 -7.34 4.98
N VAL A 114 3.81 -7.92 4.60
CA VAL A 114 3.88 -9.32 4.15
C VAL A 114 3.39 -10.28 5.23
N SER A 115 3.92 -10.16 6.46
CA SER A 115 3.61 -11.04 7.58
C SER A 115 2.12 -11.00 7.96
N ILE A 116 1.55 -9.81 8.13
CA ILE A 116 0.13 -9.66 8.54
C ILE A 116 -0.83 -10.12 7.44
N THR A 117 -0.46 -9.93 6.17
CA THR A 117 -1.31 -10.26 5.02
C THR A 117 -1.06 -11.65 4.46
N GLN A 118 -0.23 -12.46 5.11
CA GLN A 118 0.00 -13.85 4.71
C GLN A 118 -1.23 -14.70 5.05
N PRO A 119 -1.85 -15.39 4.07
CA PRO A 119 -2.87 -16.37 4.39
C PRO A 119 -2.27 -17.53 5.18
N GLU A 120 -2.98 -17.98 6.23
CA GLU A 120 -2.64 -19.21 6.94
C GLU A 120 -2.82 -20.43 6.03
N GLU A 121 -2.06 -21.49 6.25
CA GLU A 121 -2.14 -22.72 5.44
C GLU A 121 -3.54 -23.36 5.47
N GLN A 122 -4.24 -23.22 6.60
CA GLN A 122 -5.58 -23.76 6.81
C GLN A 122 -6.70 -22.76 6.44
N SER A 123 -6.36 -21.58 5.91
CA SER A 123 -7.36 -20.56 5.56
C SER A 123 -8.27 -21.04 4.45
N ASN A 124 -9.57 -20.73 4.57
CA ASN A 124 -10.51 -21.03 3.50
C ASN A 124 -10.28 -20.09 2.29
N ASN A 125 -10.87 -20.43 1.14
CA ASN A 125 -10.69 -19.65 -0.09
C ASN A 125 -11.08 -18.17 0.07
N LYS A 126 -12.08 -17.85 0.89
CA LYS A 126 -12.52 -16.47 1.11
C LYS A 126 -11.46 -15.69 1.92
N GLU A 127 -11.03 -16.24 3.05
CA GLU A 127 -9.98 -15.65 3.89
C GLU A 127 -8.67 -15.48 3.11
N ARG A 128 -8.29 -16.48 2.33
CA ARG A 128 -7.12 -16.39 1.45
C ARG A 128 -7.23 -15.22 0.49
N ARG A 129 -8.37 -15.04 -0.17
CA ARG A 129 -8.60 -13.90 -1.08
C ARG A 129 -8.56 -12.57 -0.33
N ASP A 130 -9.15 -12.52 0.86
CA ASP A 130 -9.18 -11.31 1.68
C ASP A 130 -7.77 -10.87 2.11
N HIS A 131 -6.92 -11.81 2.53
CA HIS A 131 -5.51 -11.58 2.87
C HIS A 131 -4.68 -11.12 1.67
N LEU A 132 -4.80 -11.80 0.52
CA LEU A 132 -4.07 -11.42 -0.70
C LEU A 132 -4.51 -10.05 -1.24
N THR A 133 -5.80 -9.73 -1.14
CA THR A 133 -6.30 -8.39 -1.45
C THR A 133 -5.72 -7.37 -0.47
N GLY A 134 -5.70 -7.69 0.82
CA GLY A 134 -5.07 -6.86 1.86
C GLY A 134 -3.60 -6.58 1.57
N ARG A 135 -2.85 -7.56 1.07
CA ARG A 135 -1.46 -7.39 0.64
C ARG A 135 -1.31 -6.37 -0.49
N CYS A 136 -2.14 -6.48 -1.53
CA CYS A 136 -2.15 -5.52 -2.65
C CYS A 136 -2.43 -4.10 -2.15
N PHE A 137 -3.47 -3.94 -1.31
CA PHE A 137 -3.82 -2.64 -0.72
C PHE A 137 -2.75 -2.12 0.24
N GLY A 138 -2.04 -2.99 0.96
CA GLY A 138 -0.92 -2.63 1.84
C GLY A 138 0.21 -1.98 1.06
N PHE A 139 0.66 -2.62 -0.02
CA PHE A 139 1.69 -2.05 -0.89
C PHE A 139 1.20 -0.81 -1.63
N LYS A 140 -0.06 -0.78 -2.09
CA LYS A 140 -0.67 0.44 -2.66
C LYS A 140 -0.62 1.60 -1.67
N SER A 141 -0.94 1.36 -0.40
CA SER A 141 -0.90 2.37 0.66
C SER A 141 0.52 2.85 0.95
N LEU A 142 1.51 1.96 0.92
CA LEU A 142 2.94 2.31 1.08
C LEU A 142 3.47 3.14 -0.10
N ILE A 143 3.05 2.84 -1.33
CA ILE A 143 3.40 3.64 -2.51
C ILE A 143 2.76 5.03 -2.41
N GLN A 144 1.47 5.08 -2.06
CA GLN A 144 0.71 6.34 -1.97
C GLN A 144 1.14 7.24 -0.80
N SER A 145 1.79 6.70 0.23
CA SER A 145 2.44 7.52 1.27
C SER A 145 3.72 8.19 0.79
N GLN A 146 4.25 7.79 -0.37
CA GLN A 146 5.50 8.27 -0.99
C GLN A 146 6.75 7.99 -0.16
N LEU A 147 6.66 7.16 0.88
CA LEU A 147 7.80 6.83 1.74
C LEU A 147 8.91 6.10 0.97
N LEU A 148 8.55 5.30 -0.03
CA LEU A 148 9.46 4.58 -0.92
C LEU A 148 10.30 5.50 -1.83
N PHE A 149 9.90 6.76 -1.95
CA PHE A 149 10.51 7.73 -2.87
C PHE A 149 11.10 8.93 -2.13
N ALA A 150 11.22 8.85 -0.80
CA ALA A 150 11.89 9.86 -0.01
C ALA A 150 13.39 9.91 -0.35
N LYS A 151 14.04 11.06 -0.12
CA LYS A 151 15.44 11.31 -0.50
C LYS A 151 16.43 10.24 -0.01
N ASP A 152 16.20 9.70 1.19
CA ASP A 152 17.05 8.70 1.83
C ASP A 152 16.52 7.25 1.68
N ALA A 153 15.45 7.05 0.90
CA ALA A 153 14.92 5.72 0.61
C ALA A 153 15.82 5.00 -0.39
N SER A 154 16.12 3.72 -0.14
CA SER A 154 16.89 2.92 -1.07
C SER A 154 15.98 2.30 -2.14
N VAL A 155 16.41 2.40 -3.39
CA VAL A 155 15.76 1.77 -4.55
C VAL A 155 15.60 0.26 -4.38
N ALA A 156 16.41 -0.39 -3.54
CA ALA A 156 16.27 -1.81 -3.23
C ALA A 156 14.95 -2.15 -2.52
N GLN A 157 14.44 -1.26 -1.65
CA GLN A 157 13.12 -1.46 -1.05
C GLN A 157 12.01 -1.28 -2.08
N TRP A 158 12.21 -0.41 -3.06
CA TRP A 158 11.28 -0.30 -4.19
C TRP A 158 11.27 -1.58 -5.03
N GLU A 159 12.44 -2.16 -5.33
CA GLU A 159 12.54 -3.46 -6.01
C GLU A 159 11.77 -4.55 -5.26
N GLN A 160 11.96 -4.64 -3.94
CA GLN A 160 11.28 -5.63 -3.11
C GLN A 160 9.75 -5.47 -3.16
N VAL A 161 9.24 -4.24 -3.14
CA VAL A 161 7.80 -3.96 -3.25
C VAL A 161 7.26 -4.36 -4.63
N LEU A 162 7.99 -4.02 -5.70
CA LEU A 162 7.65 -4.45 -7.06
C LEU A 162 7.58 -5.97 -7.15
N ASP A 163 8.55 -6.68 -6.59
CA ASP A 163 8.60 -8.14 -6.60
C ASP A 163 7.40 -8.76 -5.93
N HIS A 164 6.96 -8.21 -4.80
CA HIS A 164 5.75 -8.69 -4.14
C HIS A 164 4.48 -8.43 -4.98
N ILE A 165 4.34 -7.25 -5.59
CA ILE A 165 3.17 -6.91 -6.42
C ILE A 165 3.14 -7.76 -7.70
N PHE A 166 4.27 -7.90 -8.39
CA PHE A 166 4.37 -8.69 -9.61
C PHE A 166 4.17 -10.17 -9.35
N LYS A 167 4.77 -10.71 -8.28
CA LYS A 167 4.48 -12.10 -7.84
C LYS A 167 2.99 -12.31 -7.61
N LEU A 168 2.33 -11.38 -6.93
CA LEU A 168 0.89 -11.44 -6.70
C LEU A 168 0.10 -11.41 -8.02
N ALA A 169 0.47 -10.53 -8.95
CA ALA A 169 -0.16 -10.42 -10.27
C ALA A 169 0.01 -11.69 -11.13
N THR A 170 1.16 -12.35 -11.01
CA THR A 170 1.45 -13.59 -11.73
C THR A 170 0.72 -14.79 -11.12
N GLU A 171 0.75 -14.93 -9.79
CA GLU A 171 0.18 -16.08 -9.07
C GLU A 171 -1.34 -15.99 -8.87
N THR A 172 -1.93 -14.79 -8.91
CA THR A 172 -3.37 -14.57 -8.70
C THR A 172 -4.03 -13.78 -9.84
N THR A 173 -4.49 -14.52 -10.85
CA THR A 173 -5.14 -13.96 -12.06
C THR A 173 -6.29 -12.99 -11.75
N TRP A 174 -7.14 -13.32 -10.78
CA TRP A 174 -8.29 -12.47 -10.39
C TRP A 174 -7.89 -11.16 -9.68
N LEU A 175 -6.66 -11.06 -9.18
CA LEU A 175 -6.13 -9.85 -8.53
C LEU A 175 -5.15 -9.10 -9.44
N ARG A 176 -4.69 -9.71 -10.52
CA ARG A 176 -3.75 -9.13 -11.50
C ARG A 176 -4.14 -7.74 -11.94
N ARG A 177 -5.42 -7.53 -12.25
CA ARG A 177 -5.94 -6.23 -12.67
C ARG A 177 -5.68 -5.14 -11.62
N GLU A 178 -5.93 -5.43 -10.35
CA GLU A 178 -5.71 -4.47 -9.26
C GLU A 178 -4.21 -4.18 -9.05
N CYS A 179 -3.36 -5.21 -9.17
CA CYS A 179 -1.90 -5.02 -9.18
C CYS A 179 -1.46 -4.11 -10.34
N GLY A 180 -1.99 -4.35 -11.54
CA GLY A 180 -1.70 -3.55 -12.73
C GLY A 180 -2.14 -2.10 -12.59
N VAL A 181 -3.36 -1.86 -12.10
CA VAL A 181 -3.87 -0.51 -11.81
C VAL A 181 -2.98 0.18 -10.77
N THR A 182 -2.58 -0.51 -9.71
CA THR A 182 -1.68 0.04 -8.68
C THR A 182 -0.36 0.51 -9.29
N LEU A 183 0.28 -0.31 -10.14
CA LEU A 183 1.55 0.03 -10.79
C LEU A 183 1.40 1.13 -11.85
N TYR A 184 0.30 1.12 -12.61
CA TYR A 184 -0.04 2.18 -13.55
C TYR A 184 -0.25 3.54 -12.83
N GLU A 185 -1.04 3.57 -11.75
CA GLU A 185 -1.24 4.78 -10.93
C GLU A 185 0.06 5.27 -10.28
N THR A 186 0.98 4.34 -10.00
CA THR A 186 2.32 4.66 -9.49
C THR A 186 3.10 5.52 -10.49
N LEU A 187 3.07 5.19 -11.80
CA LEU A 187 3.73 6.00 -12.82
C LEU A 187 3.25 7.46 -12.81
N ALA A 188 1.93 7.69 -12.66
CA ALA A 188 1.38 9.03 -12.52
C ALA A 188 1.89 9.73 -11.25
N THR A 189 1.95 9.00 -10.13
CA THR A 189 2.50 9.52 -8.86
C THR A 189 3.96 9.94 -9.00
N LEU A 190 4.77 9.13 -9.69
CA LEU A 190 6.19 9.39 -9.92
C LEU A 190 6.43 10.71 -10.69
N THR A 191 5.53 11.11 -11.60
CA THR A 191 5.64 12.40 -12.30
C THR A 191 5.56 13.61 -11.37
N GLN A 192 4.98 13.44 -10.18
CA GLN A 192 4.79 14.52 -9.20
C GLN A 192 5.94 14.60 -8.19
N ILE A 193 6.88 13.65 -8.22
CA ILE A 193 8.00 13.60 -7.28
C ILE A 193 9.14 14.43 -7.83
N LYS A 194 9.47 15.51 -7.11
CA LYS A 194 10.60 16.38 -7.46
C LYS A 194 11.91 15.62 -7.33
N ASP A 195 12.81 15.83 -8.30
CA ASP A 195 14.16 15.24 -8.32
C ASP A 195 14.15 13.69 -8.25
N LEU A 196 13.09 13.06 -8.77
CA LEU A 196 12.98 11.60 -8.86
C LEU A 196 14.13 11.02 -9.70
N ASP A 197 14.81 10.02 -9.16
CA ASP A 197 15.73 9.21 -9.94
C ASP A 197 14.94 8.35 -10.96
N ILE A 198 15.26 8.51 -12.24
CA ILE A 198 14.63 7.76 -13.35
C ILE A 198 14.76 6.24 -13.15
N GLU A 199 15.70 5.78 -12.32
CA GLU A 199 15.86 4.38 -11.98
C GLU A 199 14.61 3.76 -11.33
N TYR A 200 13.80 4.53 -10.58
CA TYR A 200 12.53 4.03 -10.04
C TYR A 200 11.55 3.63 -11.16
N VAL A 201 11.53 4.39 -12.26
CA VAL A 201 10.70 4.11 -13.44
C VAL A 201 11.30 2.94 -14.23
N ASN A 202 12.62 2.96 -14.46
CA ASN A 202 13.33 1.90 -15.15
C ASN A 202 13.08 0.55 -14.49
N LEU A 203 13.18 0.49 -13.16
CA LEU A 203 13.00 -0.74 -12.42
C LEU A 203 11.56 -1.26 -12.54
N LEU A 204 10.54 -0.39 -12.41
CA LEU A 204 9.14 -0.78 -12.58
C LEU A 204 8.92 -1.48 -13.92
N VAL A 205 9.38 -0.89 -15.02
CA VAL A 205 9.15 -1.45 -16.36
C VAL A 205 10.04 -2.67 -16.65
N GLN A 206 11.28 -2.70 -16.16
CA GLN A 206 12.19 -3.84 -16.36
C GLN A 206 11.74 -5.09 -15.61
N ARG A 207 11.14 -4.94 -14.43
CA ARG A 207 10.63 -6.07 -13.64
C ARG A 207 9.44 -6.78 -14.29
N LEU A 208 8.78 -6.22 -15.33
CA LEU A 208 7.74 -6.94 -16.06
C LEU A 208 8.24 -8.24 -16.69
N GLU A 209 9.49 -8.29 -17.17
CA GLU A 209 10.05 -9.44 -17.88
C GLU A 209 10.29 -10.66 -16.98
N PRO A 210 11.00 -10.55 -15.83
CA PRO A 210 11.18 -11.67 -14.89
C PRO A 210 9.87 -12.34 -14.46
N PHE A 211 8.79 -11.55 -14.36
CA PHE A 211 7.47 -12.04 -13.95
C PHE A 211 6.55 -12.42 -15.12
N LYS A 212 7.03 -12.30 -16.37
CA LYS A 212 6.32 -12.61 -17.62
C LYS A 212 5.02 -11.81 -17.79
N LEU A 213 5.03 -10.55 -17.38
CA LEU A 213 3.85 -9.67 -17.41
C LEU A 213 3.83 -8.70 -18.59
N SER A 214 4.93 -8.54 -19.33
CA SER A 214 4.99 -7.56 -20.43
C SER A 214 4.00 -7.80 -21.56
N LYS A 215 3.60 -9.06 -21.78
CA LYS A 215 2.59 -9.45 -22.78
C LYS A 215 1.21 -9.71 -22.13
N THR A 216 0.88 -8.97 -21.07
CA THR A 216 -0.48 -8.89 -20.51
C THR A 216 -1.08 -7.50 -20.75
N PRO A 217 -2.40 -7.33 -20.55
CA PRO A 217 -3.02 -6.01 -20.66
C PRO A 217 -2.43 -4.99 -19.68
N GLU A 218 -2.11 -5.42 -18.46
CA GLU A 218 -1.45 -4.58 -17.45
C GLU A 218 -0.04 -4.22 -17.88
N GLY A 219 0.77 -5.18 -18.35
CA GLY A 219 2.13 -4.90 -18.83
C GLY A 219 2.14 -3.98 -20.05
N LEU A 220 1.19 -4.15 -20.97
CA LEU A 220 1.00 -3.25 -22.10
C LEU A 220 0.63 -1.83 -21.65
N ALA A 221 -0.31 -1.70 -20.71
CA ALA A 221 -0.70 -0.40 -20.15
C ALA A 221 0.48 0.29 -19.45
N ILE A 222 1.25 -0.43 -18.64
CA ILE A 222 2.47 0.06 -17.98
C ILE A 222 3.47 0.51 -19.05
N TRP A 223 3.75 -0.31 -20.06
CA TRP A 223 4.70 0.02 -21.12
C TRP A 223 4.34 1.32 -21.85
N LEU A 224 3.10 1.42 -22.33
CA LEU A 224 2.62 2.59 -23.07
C LEU A 224 2.64 3.85 -22.19
N THR A 225 2.25 3.71 -20.93
CA THR A 225 2.25 4.82 -19.96
C THR A 225 3.66 5.29 -19.65
N THR A 226 4.59 4.38 -19.40
CA THR A 226 6.01 4.71 -19.20
C THR A 226 6.58 5.41 -20.42
N SER A 227 6.32 4.91 -21.63
CA SER A 227 6.80 5.52 -22.88
C SER A 227 6.27 6.94 -23.09
N THR A 228 5.06 7.22 -22.59
CA THR A 228 4.40 8.53 -22.73
C THR A 228 4.86 9.52 -21.67
N LEU A 229 4.91 9.09 -20.40
CA LEU A 229 5.21 9.96 -19.26
C LEU A 229 6.71 10.11 -18.99
N PHE A 230 7.52 9.13 -19.40
CA PHE A 230 8.96 9.08 -19.16
C PHE A 230 9.71 8.65 -20.44
N PRO A 231 9.84 9.53 -21.45
CA PRO A 231 10.49 9.20 -22.72
C PRO A 231 11.95 8.72 -22.58
N ASP A 232 12.63 9.14 -21.51
CA ASP A 232 14.03 8.77 -21.22
C ASP A 232 14.16 7.42 -20.47
N ALA A 233 13.04 6.77 -20.12
CA ALA A 233 13.06 5.50 -19.41
C ALA A 233 13.65 4.37 -20.27
N LYS A 234 14.43 3.51 -19.64
CA LYS A 234 15.06 2.34 -20.27
C LYS A 234 14.08 1.17 -20.29
N LEU A 235 13.26 1.12 -21.35
CA LEU A 235 12.36 0.00 -21.62
C LEU A 235 13.16 -1.29 -21.93
N PRO A 236 12.70 -2.47 -21.45
CA PRO A 236 13.40 -3.72 -21.72
C PRO A 236 13.47 -4.03 -23.23
N LYS A 237 14.65 -4.42 -23.72
CA LYS A 237 14.86 -4.66 -25.15
C LYS A 237 14.32 -6.02 -25.58
N GLY A 238 13.88 -6.12 -26.84
CA GLY A 238 13.48 -7.40 -27.44
C GLY A 238 12.10 -7.90 -27.04
N VAL A 239 11.33 -7.10 -26.28
CA VAL A 239 9.96 -7.43 -25.85
C VAL A 239 8.97 -7.18 -26.99
N TRP A 240 9.11 -6.05 -27.69
CA TRP A 240 8.25 -5.64 -28.80
C TRP A 240 9.12 -5.34 -30.02
N ASN A 241 8.58 -5.58 -31.22
CA ASN A 241 9.22 -5.18 -32.45
C ASN A 241 9.56 -3.67 -32.44
N HIS A 242 10.83 -3.33 -32.67
CA HIS A 242 11.35 -1.96 -32.55
C HIS A 242 11.04 -1.25 -31.21
N ASN A 243 10.84 -2.01 -30.13
CA ASN A 243 10.38 -1.52 -28.82
C ASN A 243 9.03 -0.78 -28.87
N ASP A 244 8.21 -1.06 -29.89
CA ASP A 244 6.90 -0.44 -30.07
C ASP A 244 5.78 -1.50 -30.12
N PRO A 245 4.99 -1.63 -29.03
CA PRO A 245 3.83 -2.53 -29.02
C PRO A 245 2.76 -2.15 -30.05
N LEU A 246 2.70 -0.89 -30.51
CA LEU A 246 1.71 -0.43 -31.49
C LEU A 246 2.18 -0.59 -32.94
N SER A 247 3.38 -1.13 -33.15
CA SER A 247 3.92 -1.37 -34.48
C SER A 247 3.03 -2.33 -35.28
N SER A 248 3.06 -2.20 -36.61
CA SER A 248 2.24 -3.02 -37.51
C SER A 248 2.47 -4.53 -37.35
N LYS A 249 3.69 -4.92 -36.97
CA LYS A 249 4.08 -6.32 -36.75
C LYS A 249 3.55 -6.89 -35.43
N GLU A 250 3.18 -6.05 -34.46
CA GLU A 250 2.68 -6.48 -33.15
C GLU A 250 1.15 -6.48 -33.06
N ARG A 251 0.43 -5.96 -34.07
CA ARG A 251 -1.04 -5.83 -34.06
C ARG A 251 -1.77 -7.12 -33.67
N GLY A 252 -1.34 -8.27 -34.22
CA GLY A 252 -1.96 -9.57 -33.91
C GLY A 252 -1.76 -9.97 -32.44
N THR A 253 -0.55 -9.75 -31.92
CA THR A 253 -0.20 -9.99 -30.51
C THR A 253 -1.03 -9.09 -29.59
N VAL A 254 -1.06 -7.78 -29.87
CA VAL A 254 -1.82 -6.81 -29.05
C VAL A 254 -3.32 -7.09 -29.09
N ALA A 255 -3.88 -7.39 -30.26
CA ALA A 255 -5.30 -7.74 -30.38
C ALA A 255 -5.65 -8.98 -29.55
N LYS A 256 -4.77 -9.99 -29.51
CA LYS A 256 -4.94 -11.16 -28.63
C LYS A 256 -4.90 -10.77 -27.15
N ILE A 257 -3.89 -9.99 -26.74
CA ILE A 257 -3.73 -9.52 -25.36
C ILE A 257 -4.99 -8.79 -24.88
N LEU A 258 -5.51 -7.85 -25.67
CA LEU A 258 -6.66 -7.03 -25.30
C LEU A 258 -7.99 -7.79 -25.31
N ARG A 259 -8.09 -8.88 -26.09
CA ARG A 259 -9.30 -9.71 -26.16
C ARG A 259 -9.42 -10.66 -24.98
N ASP A 260 -8.30 -11.15 -24.46
CA ASP A 260 -8.26 -12.18 -23.40
C ASP A 260 -8.47 -11.57 -21.99
N ASN A 261 -9.12 -10.41 -21.91
CA ASN A 261 -9.18 -9.50 -20.77
C ASN A 261 -10.62 -9.28 -20.27
#